data_AF-A0A090QS94-F1
#
_entry.id   AF-A0A090QS94-F1
#
_cell.length_a   1.000
_cell.length_b   1.000
_cell.length_c   1.000
_cell.angle_alpha   90.00
_cell.angle_beta   90.00
_cell.angle_gamma   90.00
#
_symmetry.space_group_name_H-M   'P 1'
#
loop_
_entity.id
_entity.type
_entity.pdbx_description
1 polymer ?
#
loop_
_entity_poly.entity_id
_entity_poly.type
_entity_poly.pdbx_seq_one_letter_code
_entity_poly.pdbx_strand_id
1 'polypeptide(L)'
;MRLKTSTNGIHTGDSITVAPAQTLTDKEYQLMRNASLAVLREIGVETGGSNVQFGINPKDGRMVIIEMNPRVSRSSALASKATGFPIAKVAAKLAVGFTLDELMNDITGGATPASFEPTIDYVVTKIPRFNFEKFAGANDRLTTQMKSVGEVMAIGRNQQESLQKALRGLEVGATGFDEMVDLDAPDALTKIRHELKDAGAERIWYIADAFRAGMSVDGVFKLTNVDRWFLVQIEELVKLENEVKEGGFAGLNADVLRKLKRKGFADARLAKLLGIAESEIRKLRDQYDIHPVYKRVDTCAAEFSSDTAYMYSSYDEECEANPTDKDKIMVLGGGPNRIGQGIEFDYCCVHASLALREDGYETIMVNCNPETVSTDYDTSDRLYFEPVTLEDVLSIVRVEKPKGVIVQYGGQTPLKLARALEAAGVPIIGTSLMRLTVQKTVSVSRLRLSV
;
A
#
# COMPACT_ATOMS: atom_id res chain seq x y z
N MET A 1 12.60 -5.70 10.59
CA MET A 1 12.85 -6.72 9.53
C MET A 1 11.59 -6.97 8.70
N ARG A 2 11.67 -7.71 7.59
CA ARG A 2 10.56 -7.98 6.67
C ARG A 2 10.42 -9.43 6.33
N LEU A 3 9.18 -9.86 6.16
CA LEU A 3 8.85 -11.20 5.69
C LEU A 3 8.22 -11.14 4.31
N LYS A 4 8.68 -12.04 3.45
CA LYS A 4 8.13 -12.23 2.12
C LYS A 4 6.94 -13.18 2.21
N THR A 5 5.79 -12.81 1.66
CA THR A 5 4.61 -13.68 1.70
C THR A 5 4.65 -14.73 0.59
N SER A 6 5.39 -14.48 -0.50
CA SER A 6 5.70 -15.48 -1.53
C SER A 6 7.02 -16.19 -1.25
N THR A 7 7.15 -17.44 -1.69
CA THR A 7 8.27 -18.32 -1.33
C THR A 7 9.53 -18.12 -2.13
N ASN A 8 10.63 -18.75 -1.68
CA ASN A 8 11.91 -18.77 -2.39
C ASN A 8 11.70 -19.24 -3.83
N GLY A 9 12.27 -18.50 -4.80
CA GLY A 9 12.07 -18.72 -6.24
C GLY A 9 11.45 -17.53 -6.97
N ILE A 10 10.78 -16.61 -6.27
CA ILE A 10 10.32 -15.33 -6.83
C ILE A 10 11.21 -14.20 -6.31
N HIS A 11 11.60 -13.23 -7.14
CA HIS A 11 12.41 -12.09 -6.69
C HIS A 11 11.68 -11.28 -5.61
N THR A 12 12.40 -10.72 -4.63
CA THR A 12 11.80 -9.89 -3.55
C THR A 12 11.03 -8.69 -4.11
N GLY A 13 11.56 -8.07 -5.16
CA GLY A 13 10.88 -6.99 -5.90
C GLY A 13 9.58 -7.42 -6.59
N ASP A 14 9.46 -8.68 -7.01
CA ASP A 14 8.23 -9.24 -7.62
C ASP A 14 7.30 -9.91 -6.60
N SER A 15 7.58 -9.73 -5.32
CA SER A 15 6.86 -10.39 -4.24
C SER A 15 5.97 -9.44 -3.48
N ILE A 16 4.84 -9.97 -3.00
CA ILE A 16 4.12 -9.36 -1.89
C ILE A 16 4.96 -9.56 -0.63
N THR A 17 5.14 -8.49 0.14
CA THR A 17 5.99 -8.49 1.34
C THR A 17 5.33 -7.68 2.44
N VAL A 18 5.58 -8.06 3.69
CA VAL A 18 4.99 -7.40 4.86
C VAL A 18 6.04 -6.99 5.87
N ALA A 19 5.73 -5.94 6.64
CA ALA A 19 6.50 -5.49 7.80
C ALA A 19 5.55 -5.32 9.01
N PRO A 20 5.93 -5.77 10.21
CA PRO A 20 7.17 -6.51 10.54
C PRO A 20 7.11 -7.98 10.07
N ALA A 21 8.12 -8.79 10.41
CA ALA A 21 8.05 -10.24 10.22
C ALA A 21 6.99 -10.86 11.15
N GLN A 22 6.22 -11.83 10.65
CA GLN A 22 5.02 -12.34 11.33
C GLN A 22 5.19 -13.75 11.93
N THR A 23 5.91 -14.64 11.23
CA THR A 23 5.92 -16.08 11.53
C THR A 23 7.24 -16.59 12.11
N LEU A 24 8.03 -15.70 12.70
CA LEU A 24 9.25 -16.06 13.42
C LEU A 24 8.99 -16.00 14.91
N THR A 25 9.47 -17.00 15.63
CA THR A 25 9.64 -16.86 17.08
C THR A 25 10.68 -15.79 17.39
N ASP A 26 10.63 -15.19 18.59
CA ASP A 26 11.66 -14.24 19.01
C ASP A 26 13.06 -14.86 18.93
N LYS A 27 13.22 -16.14 19.29
CA LYS A 27 14.51 -16.85 19.16
C LYS A 27 15.04 -16.85 17.72
N GLU A 28 14.21 -17.18 16.75
CA GLU A 28 14.58 -17.17 15.33
C GLU A 28 14.87 -15.74 14.85
N TYR A 29 14.08 -14.77 15.30
CA TYR A 29 14.29 -13.36 14.99
C TYR A 29 15.64 -12.86 15.52
N GLN A 30 15.99 -13.15 16.79
CA GLN A 30 17.27 -12.74 17.38
C GLN A 30 18.45 -13.42 16.68
N LEU A 31 18.32 -14.67 16.25
CA LEU A 31 19.34 -15.34 15.43
C LEU A 31 19.53 -14.63 14.08
N MET A 32 18.44 -14.28 13.39
CA MET A 32 18.50 -13.51 12.15
C MET A 32 19.09 -12.11 12.35
N ARG A 33 18.76 -11.46 13.47
CA ARG A 33 19.28 -10.15 13.87
C ARG A 33 20.78 -10.18 14.04
N ASN A 34 21.26 -11.13 14.85
CA ASN A 34 22.69 -11.32 15.11
C ASN A 34 23.45 -11.64 13.81
N ALA A 35 22.90 -12.52 12.97
CA ALA A 35 23.50 -12.84 11.67
C ALA A 35 23.57 -11.62 10.75
N SER A 36 22.53 -10.78 10.72
CA SER A 36 22.52 -9.55 9.92
C SER A 36 23.66 -8.61 10.33
N LEU A 37 23.82 -8.37 11.63
CA LEU A 37 24.90 -7.53 12.17
C LEU A 37 26.29 -8.13 11.89
N ALA A 38 26.43 -9.46 12.03
CA ALA A 38 27.69 -10.15 11.74
C ALA A 38 28.09 -10.04 10.26
N VAL A 39 27.13 -10.15 9.33
CA VAL A 39 27.38 -9.98 7.89
C VAL A 39 27.89 -8.58 7.57
N LEU A 40 27.28 -7.53 8.13
CA LEU A 40 27.75 -6.15 7.88
C LEU A 40 29.18 -5.94 8.40
N ARG A 41 29.48 -6.46 9.60
CA ARG A 41 30.81 -6.39 10.22
C ARG A 41 31.87 -7.11 9.38
N GLU A 42 31.56 -8.32 8.92
CA GLU A 42 32.48 -9.13 8.13
C GLU A 42 32.75 -8.53 6.74
N ILE A 43 31.72 -7.97 6.09
CA ILE A 43 31.87 -7.31 4.78
C ILE A 43 32.54 -5.93 4.91
N GLY A 44 32.61 -5.36 6.11
CA GLY A 44 33.25 -4.06 6.37
C GLY A 44 32.37 -2.85 6.02
N VAL A 45 31.04 -2.97 6.14
CA VAL A 45 30.15 -1.81 6.04
C VAL A 45 30.05 -1.12 7.39
N GLU A 46 30.92 -0.13 7.61
CA GLU A 46 31.04 0.56 8.91
C GLU A 46 30.16 1.81 9.04
N THR A 47 29.91 2.53 7.93
CA THR A 47 29.33 3.89 7.96
C THR A 47 28.11 4.05 7.04
N GLY A 48 27.20 3.08 7.05
CA GLY A 48 25.98 3.18 6.23
C GLY A 48 24.98 2.04 6.43
N GLY A 49 23.85 2.15 5.73
CA GLY A 49 22.80 1.12 5.72
C GLY A 49 23.07 0.02 4.68
N SER A 50 22.65 -1.20 4.99
CA SER A 50 22.68 -2.34 4.06
C SER A 50 21.43 -3.20 4.18
N ASN A 51 21.13 -3.99 3.14
CA ASN A 51 20.06 -4.98 3.17
C ASN A 51 20.66 -6.39 3.16
N VAL A 52 20.26 -7.24 4.10
CA VAL A 52 20.64 -8.66 4.17
C VAL A 52 19.41 -9.52 3.94
N GLN A 53 19.55 -10.58 3.14
CA GLN A 53 18.45 -11.50 2.81
C GLN A 53 18.73 -12.91 3.33
N PHE A 54 17.66 -13.57 3.78
CA PHE A 54 17.72 -14.91 4.36
C PHE A 54 16.66 -15.82 3.72
N GLY A 55 17.00 -17.10 3.60
CA GLY A 55 16.06 -18.19 3.37
C GLY A 55 15.89 -18.98 4.67
N ILE A 56 14.64 -19.26 5.05
CA ILE A 56 14.33 -20.04 6.27
C ILE A 56 13.51 -21.25 5.87
N ASN A 57 13.91 -22.42 6.35
CA ASN A 57 13.10 -23.63 6.22
C ASN A 57 11.98 -23.63 7.27
N PRO A 58 10.70 -23.57 6.88
CA PRO A 58 9.59 -23.48 7.84
C PRO A 58 9.39 -24.76 8.67
N LYS A 59 10.06 -25.87 8.34
CA LYS A 59 9.93 -27.14 9.08
C LYS A 59 10.80 -27.21 10.32
N ASP A 60 11.99 -26.62 10.28
CA ASP A 60 13.03 -26.79 11.29
C ASP A 60 13.73 -25.48 11.69
N GLY A 61 13.35 -24.34 11.09
CA GLY A 61 13.95 -23.04 11.37
C GLY A 61 15.36 -22.86 10.77
N ARG A 62 15.85 -23.80 9.94
CA ARG A 62 17.18 -23.67 9.33
C ARG A 62 17.27 -22.39 8.50
N MET A 63 18.16 -21.49 8.92
CA MET A 63 18.41 -20.21 8.27
C MET A 63 19.65 -20.28 7.36
N VAL A 64 19.54 -19.68 6.18
CA VAL A 64 20.62 -19.53 5.19
C VAL A 64 20.69 -18.08 4.74
N ILE A 65 21.88 -17.50 4.73
CA ILE A 65 22.12 -16.17 4.15
C ILE A 65 22.10 -16.31 2.62
N ILE A 66 21.33 -15.47 1.94
CA ILE A 66 21.20 -15.48 0.48
C ILE A 66 22.14 -14.47 -0.15
N GLU A 67 22.04 -13.22 0.26
CA GLU A 67 22.89 -12.12 -0.23
C GLU A 67 22.90 -10.96 0.77
N MET A 68 23.83 -10.03 0.56
CA MET A 68 23.81 -8.71 1.16
C MET A 68 24.03 -7.65 0.08
N ASN A 69 23.33 -6.52 0.21
CA ASN A 69 23.45 -5.37 -0.68
C ASN A 69 24.06 -4.21 0.11
N PRO A 70 25.33 -3.83 -0.15
CA PRO A 70 26.07 -2.83 0.64
C PRO A 70 25.69 -1.39 0.23
N ARG A 71 24.39 -1.10 0.17
CA ARG A 71 23.82 0.19 -0.25
C ARG A 71 22.35 0.29 0.14
N VAL A 72 21.79 1.49 -0.05
CA VAL A 72 20.34 1.68 -0.12
C VAL A 72 19.73 0.88 -1.28
N SER A 73 18.49 0.46 -1.11
CA SER A 73 17.74 -0.41 -2.02
C SER A 73 16.25 -0.01 -2.01
N ARG A 74 15.46 -0.59 -2.92
CA ARG A 74 13.98 -0.51 -2.80
C ARG A 74 13.48 -0.98 -1.44
N SER A 75 14.11 -2.01 -0.88
CA SER A 75 13.79 -2.52 0.45
C SER A 75 14.10 -1.50 1.55
N SER A 76 15.15 -0.69 1.45
CA SER A 76 15.39 0.39 2.41
C SER A 76 14.45 1.57 2.23
N ALA A 77 14.06 1.92 0.99
CA ALA A 77 13.08 2.97 0.73
C ALA A 77 11.72 2.59 1.33
N LEU A 78 11.22 1.39 0.99
CA LEU A 78 10.02 0.83 1.58
C LEU A 78 10.17 0.74 3.11
N ALA A 79 11.34 0.40 3.67
CA ALA A 79 11.56 0.32 5.14
C ALA A 79 11.46 1.68 5.81
N SER A 80 12.02 2.71 5.17
CA SER A 80 11.94 4.07 5.65
C SER A 80 10.49 4.55 5.69
N LYS A 81 9.70 4.25 4.66
CA LYS A 81 8.26 4.55 4.66
C LYS A 81 7.52 3.73 5.71
N ALA A 82 7.82 2.44 5.84
CA ALA A 82 7.10 1.57 6.75
C ALA A 82 7.33 1.88 8.23
N THR A 83 8.50 2.42 8.61
CA THR A 83 8.80 2.71 10.01
C THR A 83 8.78 4.20 10.32
N GLY A 84 8.92 5.06 9.30
CA GLY A 84 9.18 6.48 9.46
C GLY A 84 10.67 6.82 9.66
N PHE A 85 11.56 5.84 9.77
CA PHE A 85 12.99 6.07 9.98
C PHE A 85 13.70 6.37 8.65
N PRO A 86 14.31 7.55 8.45
CA PRO A 86 14.82 7.97 7.14
C PRO A 86 16.21 7.38 6.84
N ILE A 87 16.27 6.09 6.46
CA ILE A 87 17.52 5.32 6.33
C ILE A 87 18.56 6.02 5.44
N ALA A 88 18.16 6.56 4.29
CA ALA A 88 19.09 7.21 3.37
C ALA A 88 19.66 8.53 3.96
N LYS A 89 18.83 9.32 4.64
CA LYS A 89 19.21 10.58 5.29
C LYS A 89 20.20 10.32 6.43
N VAL A 90 19.92 9.30 7.25
CA VAL A 90 20.81 8.85 8.33
C VAL A 90 22.11 8.31 7.75
N ALA A 91 22.06 7.37 6.80
CA ALA A 91 23.26 6.79 6.18
C ALA A 91 24.19 7.85 5.54
N ALA A 92 23.63 8.89 4.92
CA ALA A 92 24.43 10.00 4.38
C ALA A 92 25.21 10.76 5.48
N LYS A 93 24.63 10.94 6.67
CA LYS A 93 25.30 11.57 7.81
C LYS A 93 26.38 10.64 8.40
N LEU A 94 26.11 9.34 8.52
CA LEU A 94 27.13 8.38 8.98
C LEU A 94 28.35 8.35 8.06
N ALA A 95 28.14 8.47 6.74
CA ALA A 95 29.22 8.46 5.75
C ALA A 95 30.22 9.63 5.91
N VAL A 96 29.83 10.71 6.60
CA VAL A 96 30.68 11.88 6.89
C VAL A 96 31.15 11.93 8.35
N GLY A 97 31.03 10.82 9.09
CA GLY A 97 31.66 10.64 10.40
C GLY A 97 30.74 10.75 11.61
N PHE A 98 29.43 11.00 11.42
CA PHE A 98 28.48 10.97 12.53
C PHE A 98 28.25 9.54 13.04
N THR A 99 27.94 9.41 14.33
CA THR A 99 27.44 8.17 14.93
C THR A 99 25.92 8.22 15.12
N LEU A 100 25.27 7.06 15.30
CA LEU A 100 23.81 6.99 15.41
C LEU A 100 23.26 7.74 16.64
N ASP A 101 24.02 7.79 17.73
CA ASP A 101 23.68 8.46 18.98
C ASP A 101 23.83 9.99 18.91
N GLU A 102 24.61 10.52 17.96
CA GLU A 102 24.72 11.95 17.69
C GLU A 102 23.54 12.49 16.86
N LEU A 103 22.84 11.61 16.16
CA LEU A 103 21.72 11.95 15.29
C LEU A 103 20.40 11.84 16.05
N MET A 104 19.52 12.82 15.84
CA MET A 104 18.18 12.83 16.42
C MET A 104 17.17 12.14 15.50
N ASN A 105 16.12 11.55 16.07
CA ASN A 105 15.03 10.94 15.34
C ASN A 105 14.02 12.01 14.89
N ASP A 106 13.90 12.18 13.58
CA ASP A 106 13.12 13.26 12.95
C ASP A 106 11.63 13.26 13.36
N ILE A 107 11.02 12.07 13.46
CA ILE A 107 9.56 11.95 13.67
C ILE A 107 9.13 12.20 15.12
N THR A 108 9.97 11.87 16.11
CA THR A 108 9.68 12.15 17.53
C THR A 108 10.11 13.57 17.93
N GLY A 109 10.24 14.49 16.98
CA GLY A 109 10.66 15.87 17.22
C GLY A 109 12.08 15.99 17.80
N GLY A 110 12.92 14.97 17.57
CA GLY A 110 14.26 14.87 18.15
C GLY A 110 14.31 14.52 19.64
N ALA A 111 13.21 14.03 20.22
CA ALA A 111 13.17 13.57 21.61
C ALA A 111 13.98 12.28 21.85
N THR A 112 14.22 11.49 20.79
CA THR A 112 15.00 10.24 20.83
C THR A 112 16.15 10.29 19.82
N PRO A 113 17.26 9.56 20.06
CA PRO A 113 18.35 9.46 19.08
C PRO A 113 17.98 8.54 17.92
N ALA A 114 18.81 8.50 16.87
CA ALA A 114 18.67 7.57 15.76
C ALA A 114 19.24 6.16 16.08
N SER A 115 19.85 5.96 17.25
CA SER A 115 20.44 4.71 17.74
C SER A 115 19.42 3.77 18.40
N PHE A 116 18.34 3.45 17.69
CA PHE A 116 17.29 2.54 18.16
C PHE A 116 16.79 1.61 17.04
N GLU A 117 16.00 0.60 17.42
CA GLU A 117 15.25 -0.22 16.47
C GLU A 117 13.78 0.23 16.48
N PRO A 118 13.22 0.68 15.34
CA PRO A 118 11.83 1.09 15.30
C PRO A 118 10.88 -0.04 15.65
N THR A 119 9.86 0.29 16.44
CA THR A 119 8.72 -0.59 16.74
C THR A 119 7.48 0.01 16.12
N ILE A 120 6.66 -0.83 15.48
CA ILE A 120 5.43 -0.41 14.81
C ILE A 120 4.25 -1.20 15.35
N ASP A 121 3.13 -0.53 15.56
CA ASP A 121 1.86 -1.06 16.07
C ASP A 121 0.84 -1.29 14.95
N TYR A 122 1.34 -1.44 13.73
CA TYR A 122 0.56 -1.69 12.51
C TYR A 122 1.29 -2.68 11.60
N VAL A 123 0.58 -3.13 10.58
CA VAL A 123 1.10 -3.98 9.50
C VAL A 123 1.22 -3.14 8.23
N VAL A 124 2.39 -3.22 7.59
CA VAL A 124 2.63 -2.67 6.27
C VAL A 124 2.65 -3.80 5.24
N THR A 125 1.90 -3.64 4.16
CA THR A 125 1.88 -4.57 3.03
C THR A 125 2.32 -3.85 1.78
N LYS A 126 3.26 -4.45 1.05
CA LYS A 126 3.66 -4.01 -0.29
C LYS A 126 3.19 -5.02 -1.32
N ILE A 127 2.68 -4.52 -2.45
CA ILE A 127 2.32 -5.32 -3.62
C ILE A 127 3.03 -4.77 -4.87
N PRO A 128 3.71 -5.61 -5.67
CA PRO A 128 4.31 -5.21 -6.94
C PRO A 128 3.28 -4.91 -8.02
N ARG A 129 3.59 -3.95 -8.90
CA ARG A 129 2.81 -3.61 -10.10
C ARG A 129 3.52 -4.15 -11.35
N PHE A 130 2.80 -4.85 -12.21
CA PHE A 130 3.31 -5.42 -13.47
C PHE A 130 2.65 -4.77 -14.69
N ASN A 131 3.20 -4.87 -15.90
CA ASN A 131 2.54 -4.43 -17.15
C ASN A 131 2.62 -5.51 -18.26
N PHE A 132 2.37 -6.77 -17.93
CA PHE A 132 2.47 -7.87 -18.91
C PHE A 132 1.55 -7.67 -20.12
N GLU A 133 0.42 -6.97 -19.96
CA GLU A 133 -0.49 -6.62 -21.06
C GLU A 133 0.16 -5.79 -22.18
N LYS A 134 1.29 -5.12 -21.89
CA LYS A 134 2.07 -4.37 -22.88
C LYS A 134 3.11 -5.22 -23.62
N PHE A 135 3.30 -6.48 -23.20
CA PHE A 135 4.34 -7.37 -23.70
C PHE A 135 3.77 -8.77 -23.98
N ALA A 136 2.85 -8.88 -24.94
CA ALA A 136 2.10 -10.12 -25.22
C ALA A 136 2.98 -11.36 -25.49
N GLY A 137 4.20 -11.19 -26.00
CA GLY A 137 5.15 -12.29 -26.24
C GLY A 137 6.07 -12.62 -25.06
N ALA A 138 5.98 -11.90 -23.94
CA ALA A 138 6.83 -12.13 -22.79
C ALA A 138 6.29 -13.29 -21.92
N ASN A 139 7.20 -14.05 -21.31
CA ASN A 139 6.82 -14.97 -20.25
C ASN A 139 6.41 -14.17 -19.00
N ASP A 140 5.16 -14.33 -18.59
CA ASP A 140 4.50 -13.59 -17.49
C ASP A 140 4.62 -14.26 -16.11
N ARG A 141 5.30 -15.41 -16.03
CA ARG A 141 5.51 -16.13 -14.77
C ARG A 141 6.60 -15.47 -13.95
N LEU A 142 6.35 -15.32 -12.65
CA LEU A 142 7.27 -14.71 -11.70
C LEU A 142 8.41 -15.67 -11.38
N THR A 143 9.64 -15.14 -11.33
CA THR A 143 10.87 -15.90 -11.15
C THR A 143 11.88 -15.06 -10.35
N THR A 144 13.14 -15.51 -10.26
CA THR A 144 14.22 -14.80 -9.56
C THR A 144 14.66 -13.53 -10.28
N GLN A 145 14.35 -13.38 -11.58
CA GLN A 145 14.51 -12.13 -12.32
C GLN A 145 13.25 -11.27 -12.20
N MET A 146 13.44 -10.03 -11.75
CA MET A 146 12.37 -9.06 -11.54
C MET A 146 11.72 -8.61 -12.86
N LYS A 147 10.38 -8.52 -12.87
CA LYS A 147 9.54 -8.10 -14.01
C LYS A 147 8.54 -7.00 -13.65
N SER A 148 8.36 -6.71 -12.36
CA SER A 148 7.54 -5.58 -11.89
C SER A 148 8.13 -4.23 -12.30
N VAL A 149 7.25 -3.26 -12.51
CA VAL A 149 7.55 -1.90 -12.99
C VAL A 149 7.35 -0.82 -11.92
N GLY A 150 6.85 -1.22 -10.75
CA GLY A 150 6.57 -0.35 -9.61
C GLY A 150 5.96 -1.14 -8.46
N GLU A 151 5.56 -0.44 -7.41
CA GLU A 151 4.99 -1.04 -6.22
C GLU A 151 4.04 -0.08 -5.48
N VAL A 152 3.05 -0.65 -4.80
CA VAL A 152 2.17 0.05 -3.86
C VAL A 152 2.48 -0.43 -2.45
N MET A 153 2.34 0.46 -1.48
CA MET A 153 2.39 0.15 -0.06
C MET A 153 1.08 0.58 0.60
N ALA A 154 0.64 -0.16 1.62
CA ALA A 154 -0.46 0.26 2.48
C ALA A 154 -0.22 -0.14 3.94
N ILE A 155 -0.78 0.65 4.84
CA ILE A 155 -0.68 0.46 6.30
C ILE A 155 -2.08 0.16 6.85
N GLY A 156 -2.19 -0.82 7.73
CA GLY A 156 -3.42 -1.13 8.47
C GLY A 156 -3.11 -1.68 9.85
N ARG A 157 -4.07 -1.58 10.79
CA ARG A 157 -3.90 -2.09 12.17
C ARG A 157 -3.87 -3.61 12.25
N ASN A 158 -4.27 -4.27 11.17
CA ASN A 158 -4.14 -5.70 10.99
C ASN A 158 -3.76 -6.04 9.54
N GLN A 159 -3.31 -7.27 9.32
CA GLN A 159 -2.84 -7.74 8.02
C GLN A 159 -3.94 -7.75 6.94
N GLN A 160 -5.19 -8.08 7.28
CA GLN A 160 -6.29 -8.09 6.32
C GLN A 160 -6.61 -6.68 5.84
N GLU A 161 -6.68 -5.72 6.76
CA GLU A 161 -6.87 -4.30 6.44
C GLU A 161 -5.74 -3.78 5.55
N SER A 162 -4.49 -4.01 5.94
CA SER A 162 -3.32 -3.59 5.16
C SER A 162 -3.31 -4.21 3.75
N LEU A 163 -3.62 -5.51 3.64
CA LEU A 163 -3.64 -6.22 2.36
C LEU A 163 -4.73 -5.70 1.42
N GLN A 164 -5.96 -5.53 1.91
CA GLN A 164 -7.05 -5.02 1.08
C GLN A 164 -6.85 -3.56 0.66
N LYS A 165 -6.25 -2.73 1.52
CA LYS A 165 -5.81 -1.37 1.16
C LYS A 165 -4.78 -1.40 0.04
N ALA A 166 -3.78 -2.27 0.13
CA ALA A 166 -2.77 -2.41 -0.92
C ALA A 166 -3.38 -2.90 -2.25
N LEU A 167 -4.33 -3.84 -2.21
CA LEU A 167 -5.03 -4.34 -3.41
C LEU A 167 -5.82 -3.24 -4.12
N ARG A 168 -6.63 -2.46 -3.38
CA ARG A 168 -7.41 -1.38 -3.99
C ARG A 168 -6.56 -0.18 -4.44
N GLY A 169 -5.41 0.03 -3.81
CA GLY A 169 -4.43 1.05 -4.20
C GLY A 169 -3.52 0.65 -5.36
N LEU A 170 -3.63 -0.57 -5.90
CA LEU A 170 -2.71 -1.11 -6.90
C LEU A 170 -2.91 -0.54 -8.32
N GLU A 171 -3.99 0.20 -8.56
CA GLU A 171 -4.30 0.82 -9.85
C GLU A 171 -4.40 -0.20 -11.01
N VAL A 172 -5.01 -1.34 -10.72
CA VAL A 172 -5.37 -2.41 -11.68
C VAL A 172 -6.89 -2.58 -11.84
N GLY A 173 -7.69 -1.74 -11.18
CA GLY A 173 -9.16 -1.84 -11.17
C GLY A 173 -9.74 -2.80 -10.13
N ALA A 174 -8.87 -3.41 -9.30
CA ALA A 174 -9.29 -4.21 -8.16
C ALA A 174 -9.88 -3.33 -7.05
N THR A 175 -10.91 -3.85 -6.40
CA THR A 175 -11.59 -3.29 -5.22
C THR A 175 -11.28 -4.09 -3.95
N GLY A 176 -10.53 -5.19 -4.11
CA GLY A 176 -10.16 -6.14 -3.07
C GLY A 176 -9.80 -7.47 -3.74
N PHE A 177 -10.36 -8.56 -3.23
CA PHE A 177 -10.28 -9.87 -3.88
C PHE A 177 -11.38 -10.03 -4.95
N ASP A 178 -11.31 -9.30 -6.05
CA ASP A 178 -12.21 -9.54 -7.18
C ASP A 178 -11.99 -10.94 -7.78
N GLU A 179 -13.07 -11.55 -8.27
CA GLU A 179 -13.08 -12.87 -8.90
C GLU A 179 -12.32 -12.87 -10.24
N MET A 180 -11.43 -13.84 -10.49
CA MET A 180 -10.68 -13.99 -11.76
C MET A 180 -11.27 -15.04 -12.70
N VAL A 181 -12.11 -15.93 -12.17
CA VAL A 181 -12.78 -16.99 -12.92
C VAL A 181 -14.25 -17.05 -12.56
N ASP A 182 -15.05 -17.43 -13.53
CA ASP A 182 -16.37 -17.98 -13.29
C ASP A 182 -16.19 -19.40 -12.74
N LEU A 183 -16.70 -19.67 -11.54
CA LEU A 183 -16.55 -20.97 -10.88
C LEU A 183 -17.38 -22.07 -11.54
N ASP A 184 -18.42 -21.71 -12.30
CA ASP A 184 -19.23 -22.65 -13.05
C ASP A 184 -18.56 -23.08 -14.37
N ALA A 185 -17.48 -22.40 -14.77
CA ALA A 185 -16.73 -22.77 -15.97
C ALA A 185 -16.01 -24.12 -15.78
N PRO A 186 -16.08 -25.04 -16.76
CA PRO A 186 -15.57 -26.41 -16.63
C PRO A 186 -14.05 -26.47 -16.41
N ASP A 187 -13.30 -25.44 -16.78
CA ASP A 187 -11.85 -25.34 -16.65
C ASP A 187 -11.38 -24.48 -15.45
N ALA A 188 -12.30 -23.92 -14.66
CA ALA A 188 -11.99 -23.00 -13.57
C ALA A 188 -10.96 -23.56 -12.57
N LEU A 189 -11.21 -24.78 -12.05
CA LEU A 189 -10.29 -25.44 -11.12
C LEU A 189 -8.92 -25.74 -11.73
N THR A 190 -8.87 -26.04 -13.02
CA THR A 190 -7.61 -26.29 -13.74
C THR A 190 -6.81 -24.99 -13.82
N LYS A 191 -7.45 -23.89 -14.19
CA LYS A 191 -6.83 -22.57 -14.26
C LYS A 191 -6.35 -22.10 -12.89
N ILE A 192 -7.18 -22.23 -11.85
CA ILE A 192 -6.80 -21.91 -10.45
C ILE A 192 -5.55 -22.70 -10.06
N ARG A 193 -5.53 -24.02 -10.25
CA ARG A 193 -4.37 -24.85 -9.88
C ARG A 193 -3.09 -24.45 -10.60
N HIS A 194 -3.17 -24.09 -11.88
CA HIS A 194 -2.03 -23.60 -12.64
C HIS A 194 -1.49 -22.29 -12.05
N GLU A 195 -2.38 -21.31 -11.83
CA GLU A 195 -2.00 -19.98 -11.33
C GLU A 195 -1.48 -20.00 -9.89
N LEU A 196 -1.95 -20.95 -9.06
CA LEU A 196 -1.40 -21.17 -7.72
C LEU A 196 0.02 -21.72 -7.75
N LYS A 197 0.27 -22.70 -8.63
CA LYS A 197 1.54 -23.43 -8.72
C LYS A 197 2.62 -22.60 -9.42
N ASP A 198 2.30 -22.08 -10.60
CA ASP A 198 3.21 -21.33 -11.46
C ASP A 198 2.83 -19.84 -11.41
N ALA A 199 3.32 -19.15 -10.39
CA ALA A 199 2.85 -17.82 -10.03
C ALA A 199 2.94 -16.80 -11.16
N GLY A 200 1.80 -16.22 -11.53
CA GLY A 200 1.73 -14.98 -12.32
C GLY A 200 1.53 -13.75 -11.44
N ALA A 201 1.37 -12.59 -12.08
CA ALA A 201 1.03 -11.33 -11.42
C ALA A 201 -0.33 -11.40 -10.68
N GLU A 202 -1.22 -12.30 -11.11
CA GLU A 202 -2.60 -12.38 -10.64
C GLU A 202 -2.82 -13.42 -9.54
N ARG A 203 -1.77 -14.14 -9.11
CA ARG A 203 -1.89 -15.28 -8.18
C ARG A 203 -2.63 -14.94 -6.88
N ILE A 204 -2.53 -13.70 -6.39
CA ILE A 204 -3.20 -13.29 -5.16
C ILE A 204 -4.73 -13.38 -5.24
N TRP A 205 -5.32 -13.09 -6.42
CA TRP A 205 -6.76 -13.23 -6.64
C TRP A 205 -7.13 -14.70 -6.87
N TYR A 206 -6.30 -15.47 -7.57
CA TYR A 206 -6.48 -16.92 -7.71
C TYR A 206 -6.43 -17.68 -6.38
N ILE A 207 -5.71 -17.17 -5.36
CA ILE A 207 -5.77 -17.71 -3.99
C ILE A 207 -7.17 -17.55 -3.40
N ALA A 208 -7.82 -16.39 -3.58
CA ALA A 208 -9.20 -16.20 -3.12
C ALA A 208 -10.17 -17.09 -3.90
N ASP A 209 -10.03 -17.19 -5.22
CA ASP A 209 -10.86 -18.10 -6.04
C ASP A 209 -10.69 -19.57 -5.64
N ALA A 210 -9.49 -19.98 -5.22
CA ALA A 210 -9.27 -21.32 -4.70
C ALA A 210 -10.13 -21.61 -3.46
N PHE A 211 -10.23 -20.66 -2.53
CA PHE A 211 -11.10 -20.80 -1.37
C PHE A 211 -12.58 -20.76 -1.75
N ARG A 212 -12.97 -19.92 -2.71
CA ARG A 212 -14.35 -19.92 -3.24
C ARG A 212 -14.72 -21.25 -3.89
N ALA A 213 -13.75 -21.90 -4.55
CA ALA A 213 -13.89 -23.23 -5.14
C ALA A 213 -13.78 -24.39 -4.13
N GLY A 214 -13.71 -24.10 -2.83
CA GLY A 214 -13.68 -25.10 -1.75
C GLY A 214 -12.32 -25.78 -1.52
N MET A 215 -11.21 -25.24 -2.05
CA MET A 215 -9.89 -25.75 -1.72
C MET A 215 -9.53 -25.43 -0.27
N SER A 216 -8.94 -26.40 0.44
CA SER A 216 -8.46 -26.16 1.81
C SER A 216 -7.18 -25.32 1.82
N VAL A 217 -6.93 -24.64 2.94
CA VAL A 217 -5.67 -23.93 3.21
C VAL A 217 -4.45 -24.81 2.97
N ASP A 218 -4.48 -26.08 3.37
CA ASP A 218 -3.41 -27.03 3.12
C ASP A 218 -3.22 -27.34 1.63
N GLY A 219 -4.31 -27.42 0.86
CA GLY A 219 -4.27 -27.59 -0.58
C GLY A 219 -3.60 -26.40 -1.27
N VAL A 220 -3.99 -25.18 -0.89
CA VAL A 220 -3.40 -23.94 -1.43
C VAL A 220 -1.94 -23.79 -0.99
N PHE A 221 -1.61 -24.11 0.27
CA PHE A 221 -0.23 -24.10 0.78
C PHE A 221 0.67 -25.05 -0.03
N LYS A 222 0.21 -26.26 -0.35
CA LYS A 222 1.01 -27.23 -1.12
C LYS A 222 1.38 -26.73 -2.51
N LEU A 223 0.52 -25.91 -3.13
CA LEU A 223 0.75 -25.37 -4.47
C LEU A 223 1.57 -24.08 -4.46
N THR A 224 1.34 -23.22 -3.47
CA THR A 224 1.89 -21.86 -3.44
C THR A 224 3.12 -21.72 -2.54
N ASN A 225 3.23 -22.60 -1.55
CA ASN A 225 4.10 -22.53 -0.38
C ASN A 225 3.94 -21.26 0.49
N VAL A 226 2.96 -20.39 0.20
CA VAL A 226 2.65 -19.20 1.00
C VAL A 226 2.27 -19.64 2.40
N ASP A 227 2.87 -19.03 3.43
CA ASP A 227 2.64 -19.47 4.82
C ASP A 227 1.15 -19.48 5.17
N ARG A 228 0.73 -20.53 5.89
CA ARG A 228 -0.68 -20.72 6.27
C ARG A 228 -1.24 -19.54 7.05
N TRP A 229 -0.41 -18.86 7.82
CA TRP A 229 -0.80 -17.66 8.56
C TRP A 229 -1.41 -16.58 7.66
N PHE A 230 -0.90 -16.42 6.43
CA PHE A 230 -1.50 -15.51 5.44
C PHE A 230 -2.73 -16.13 4.77
N LEU A 231 -2.67 -17.42 4.44
CA LEU A 231 -3.73 -18.10 3.71
C LEU A 231 -5.05 -18.17 4.50
N VAL A 232 -5.00 -18.45 5.81
CA VAL A 232 -6.21 -18.49 6.66
C VAL A 232 -6.90 -17.13 6.73
N GLN A 233 -6.15 -16.03 6.64
CA GLN A 233 -6.70 -14.68 6.66
C GLN A 233 -7.40 -14.34 5.35
N ILE A 234 -6.89 -14.81 4.21
CA ILE A 234 -7.56 -14.66 2.92
C ILE A 234 -8.81 -15.54 2.88
N GLU A 235 -8.75 -16.77 3.39
CA GLU A 235 -9.91 -17.64 3.52
C GLU A 235 -11.02 -17.01 4.37
N GLU A 236 -10.66 -16.37 5.50
CA GLU A 236 -11.63 -15.63 6.33
C GLU A 236 -12.29 -14.49 5.55
N LEU A 237 -11.52 -13.71 4.78
CA LEU A 237 -12.08 -12.65 3.94
C LEU A 237 -13.07 -13.21 2.91
N VAL A 238 -12.74 -14.32 2.25
CA VAL A 238 -13.65 -14.98 1.31
C VAL A 238 -14.93 -15.47 2.01
N LYS A 239 -14.84 -16.00 3.23
CA LYS A 239 -16.02 -16.38 4.02
C LYS A 239 -16.91 -15.16 4.32
N LEU A 240 -16.31 -14.04 4.73
CA LEU A 240 -17.03 -12.79 4.96
C LEU A 240 -17.69 -12.25 3.69
N GLU A 241 -17.06 -12.40 2.52
CA GLU A 241 -17.70 -12.05 1.24
C GLU A 241 -18.96 -12.87 0.97
N ASN A 242 -18.92 -14.17 1.27
CA ASN A 242 -20.09 -15.05 1.12
C ASN A 242 -21.19 -14.68 2.12
N GLU A 243 -20.84 -14.37 3.37
CA GLU A 243 -21.80 -13.86 4.37
C GLU A 243 -22.49 -12.56 3.89
N VAL A 244 -21.76 -11.66 3.23
CA VAL A 244 -22.33 -10.45 2.62
C VAL A 244 -23.26 -10.79 1.47
N LYS A 245 -22.88 -11.71 0.56
CA LYS A 245 -23.74 -12.16 -0.55
C LYS A 245 -25.04 -12.79 -0.04
N GLU A 246 -24.96 -13.64 0.98
CA GLU A 246 -26.10 -14.36 1.57
C GLU A 246 -27.02 -13.42 2.38
N GLY A 247 -26.45 -12.52 3.17
CA GLY A 247 -27.21 -11.56 3.98
C GLY A 247 -27.83 -10.43 3.17
N GLY A 248 -27.30 -10.13 1.99
CA GLY A 248 -27.74 -9.04 1.14
C GLY A 248 -27.55 -7.66 1.80
N PHE A 249 -28.11 -6.62 1.17
CA PHE A 249 -27.99 -5.24 1.69
C PHE A 249 -28.64 -5.07 3.07
N ALA A 250 -29.76 -5.77 3.33
CA ALA A 250 -30.44 -5.73 4.62
C ALA A 250 -29.61 -6.33 5.78
N GLY A 251 -28.66 -7.21 5.47
CA GLY A 251 -27.75 -7.81 6.45
C GLY A 251 -26.64 -6.87 6.93
N LEU A 252 -26.41 -5.74 6.25
CA LEU A 252 -25.39 -4.76 6.60
C LEU A 252 -25.87 -3.80 7.71
N ASN A 253 -26.08 -4.32 8.92
CA ASN A 253 -26.23 -3.47 10.10
C ASN A 253 -24.88 -2.80 10.48
N ALA A 254 -24.93 -1.86 11.43
CA ALA A 254 -23.76 -1.07 11.82
C ALA A 254 -22.57 -1.93 12.31
N ASP A 255 -22.84 -2.98 13.09
CA ASP A 255 -21.78 -3.84 13.64
C ASP A 255 -21.12 -4.70 12.55
N VAL A 256 -21.92 -5.28 11.66
CA VAL A 256 -21.43 -6.05 10.51
C VAL A 256 -20.63 -5.16 9.59
N LEU A 257 -21.13 -3.96 9.25
CA LEU A 257 -20.43 -3.04 8.38
C LEU A 257 -19.12 -2.58 9.02
N ARG A 258 -19.11 -2.20 10.31
CA ARG A 258 -17.88 -1.84 11.03
C ARG A 258 -16.87 -2.98 11.04
N LYS A 259 -17.31 -4.22 11.27
CA LYS A 259 -16.45 -5.42 11.20
C LYS A 259 -15.81 -5.57 9.82
N LEU A 260 -16.59 -5.43 8.74
CA LEU A 260 -16.09 -5.52 7.37
C LEU A 260 -15.08 -4.40 7.08
N LYS A 261 -15.37 -3.16 7.50
CA LYS A 261 -14.45 -2.03 7.34
C LYS A 261 -13.13 -2.24 8.10
N ARG A 262 -13.17 -2.77 9.33
CA ARG A 262 -11.96 -3.17 10.11
C ARG A 262 -11.14 -4.29 9.46
N LYS A 263 -11.76 -5.08 8.58
CA LYS A 263 -11.09 -6.11 7.76
C LYS A 263 -10.57 -5.54 6.43
N GLY A 264 -10.75 -4.25 6.18
CA GLY A 264 -10.27 -3.52 5.00
C GLY A 264 -11.17 -3.57 3.77
N PHE A 265 -12.40 -4.08 3.88
CA PHE A 265 -13.31 -4.12 2.74
C PHE A 265 -13.61 -2.73 2.21
N ALA A 266 -13.38 -2.51 0.92
CA ALA A 266 -13.76 -1.28 0.24
C ALA A 266 -15.28 -1.22 0.05
N ASP A 267 -15.83 -0.01 0.03
CA ASP A 267 -17.23 0.23 -0.32
C ASP A 267 -17.54 -0.34 -1.70
N ALA A 268 -16.61 -0.18 -2.64
CA ALA A 268 -16.73 -0.71 -3.99
C ALA A 268 -16.77 -2.24 -4.03
N ARG A 269 -16.05 -2.93 -3.13
CA ARG A 269 -16.10 -4.39 -3.06
C ARG A 269 -17.44 -4.86 -2.51
N LEU A 270 -17.89 -4.28 -1.40
CA LEU A 270 -19.20 -4.59 -0.81
C LEU A 270 -20.34 -4.30 -1.80
N ALA A 271 -20.24 -3.21 -2.55
CA ALA A 271 -21.22 -2.86 -3.57
C ALA A 271 -21.26 -3.88 -4.73
N LYS A 272 -20.11 -4.36 -5.20
CA LYS A 272 -20.03 -5.42 -6.22
C LYS A 272 -20.65 -6.73 -5.72
N LEU A 273 -20.35 -7.14 -4.49
CA LEU A 273 -20.90 -8.35 -3.87
C LEU A 273 -22.43 -8.31 -3.80
N LEU A 274 -23.01 -7.13 -3.61
CA LEU A 274 -24.45 -6.92 -3.47
C LEU A 274 -25.15 -6.49 -4.76
N GLY A 275 -24.41 -6.23 -5.85
CA GLY A 275 -24.98 -5.75 -7.11
C GLY A 275 -25.58 -4.34 -7.03
N ILE A 276 -25.03 -3.46 -6.19
CA ILE A 276 -25.51 -2.08 -5.99
C ILE A 276 -24.43 -1.05 -6.34
N ALA A 277 -24.77 0.24 -6.31
CA ALA A 277 -23.80 1.31 -6.49
C ALA A 277 -22.94 1.51 -5.22
N GLU A 278 -21.64 1.80 -5.40
CA GLU A 278 -20.70 2.13 -4.32
C GLU A 278 -21.22 3.23 -3.39
N SER A 279 -21.92 4.23 -3.96
CA SER A 279 -22.52 5.33 -3.20
C SER A 279 -23.52 4.87 -2.15
N GLU A 280 -24.19 3.72 -2.35
CA GLU A 280 -25.16 3.21 -1.38
C GLU A 280 -24.49 2.65 -0.13
N ILE A 281 -23.34 2.00 -0.28
CA ILE A 281 -22.52 1.56 0.87
C ILE A 281 -21.96 2.78 1.60
N ARG A 282 -21.48 3.79 0.87
CA ARG A 282 -20.99 5.03 1.48
C ARG A 282 -22.08 5.75 2.26
N LYS A 283 -23.28 5.95 1.69
CA LYS A 283 -24.43 6.53 2.39
C LYS A 283 -24.81 5.73 3.65
N LEU A 284 -24.75 4.40 3.58
CA LEU A 284 -25.04 3.53 4.72
C LEU A 284 -23.99 3.71 5.83
N ARG A 285 -22.71 3.83 5.47
CA ARG A 285 -21.66 4.18 6.44
C ARG A 285 -21.89 5.55 7.06
N ASP A 286 -22.23 6.56 6.26
CA ASP A 286 -22.53 7.91 6.76
C ASP A 286 -23.73 7.90 7.72
N GLN A 287 -24.77 7.10 7.42
CA GLN A 287 -25.94 6.93 8.28
C GLN A 287 -25.58 6.30 9.64
N TYR A 288 -24.63 5.38 9.67
CA TYR A 288 -24.17 4.72 10.90
C TYR A 288 -22.98 5.42 11.57
N ASP A 289 -22.53 6.56 11.03
CA ASP A 289 -21.31 7.26 11.47
C ASP A 289 -20.08 6.34 11.49
N ILE A 290 -19.96 5.46 10.48
CA ILE A 290 -18.83 4.52 10.31
C ILE A 290 -17.81 5.15 9.37
N HIS A 291 -16.87 5.87 9.96
CA HIS A 291 -15.76 6.54 9.27
C HIS A 291 -14.43 6.02 9.79
N PRO A 292 -13.37 6.05 8.95
CA PRO A 292 -12.05 5.72 9.44
C PRO A 292 -11.56 6.82 10.40
N VAL A 293 -10.74 6.40 11.35
CA VAL A 293 -9.83 7.27 12.08
C VAL A 293 -8.47 7.27 11.40
N TYR A 294 -7.63 8.24 11.72
CA TYR A 294 -6.27 8.31 11.21
C TYR A 294 -5.28 8.15 12.34
N LYS A 295 -4.31 7.26 12.16
CA LYS A 295 -3.22 6.97 13.09
C LYS A 295 -1.91 7.49 12.50
N ARG A 296 -0.96 7.86 13.36
CA ARG A 296 0.35 8.36 12.93
C ARG A 296 1.40 7.26 12.85
N VAL A 297 2.36 7.45 11.96
CA VAL A 297 3.63 6.73 11.93
C VAL A 297 4.61 7.49 12.81
N ASP A 298 5.10 6.85 13.87
CA ASP A 298 5.88 7.49 14.93
C ASP A 298 7.24 6.82 15.23
N THR A 299 7.57 5.73 14.54
CA THR A 299 8.75 4.86 14.76
C THR A 299 8.79 4.08 16.08
N CYS A 300 7.87 4.31 17.02
CA CYS A 300 7.99 3.87 18.41
C CYS A 300 6.72 3.27 19.02
N ALA A 301 5.68 3.01 18.21
CA ALA A 301 4.44 2.39 18.67
C ALA A 301 3.80 3.16 19.84
N ALA A 302 3.69 4.48 19.67
CA ALA A 302 3.14 5.44 20.62
C ALA A 302 3.86 5.56 21.98
N GLU A 303 5.07 5.02 22.13
CA GLU A 303 5.88 5.24 23.35
C GLU A 303 6.26 6.72 23.53
N PHE A 304 6.48 7.43 22.42
CA PHE A 304 6.78 8.86 22.39
C PHE A 304 5.78 9.59 21.47
N SER A 305 5.48 10.85 21.80
CA SER A 305 4.66 11.70 20.94
C SER A 305 5.37 12.04 19.64
N SER A 306 4.62 12.12 18.53
CA SER A 306 5.10 12.54 17.23
C SER A 306 4.32 13.76 16.75
N ASP A 307 5.05 14.84 16.46
CA ASP A 307 4.46 16.05 15.85
C ASP A 307 4.27 15.88 14.35
N THR A 308 4.99 14.94 13.72
CA THR A 308 4.93 14.67 12.28
C THR A 308 3.59 14.06 11.89
N ALA A 309 2.87 14.74 10.99
CA ALA A 309 1.58 14.31 10.47
C ALA A 309 1.74 13.31 9.30
N TYR A 310 2.42 12.19 9.55
CA TYR A 310 2.49 11.05 8.62
C TYR A 310 1.44 10.02 9.05
N MET A 311 0.35 9.92 8.30
CA MET A 311 -0.87 9.22 8.72
C MET A 311 -1.30 8.10 7.78
N TYR A 312 -2.08 7.18 8.34
CA TYR A 312 -2.83 6.17 7.61
C TYR A 312 -4.21 5.96 8.25
N SER A 313 -5.19 5.56 7.46
CA SER A 313 -6.57 5.28 7.89
C SER A 313 -6.70 3.90 8.53
N SER A 314 -7.56 3.79 9.53
CA SER A 314 -8.03 2.51 10.07
C SER A 314 -9.40 2.68 10.72
N TYR A 315 -10.16 1.61 10.87
CA TYR A 315 -11.46 1.63 11.58
C TYR A 315 -11.30 1.32 13.08
N ASP A 316 -10.39 2.04 13.73
CA ASP A 316 -10.14 2.02 15.17
C ASP A 316 -10.95 3.11 15.90
N GLU A 317 -10.74 3.28 17.20
CA GLU A 317 -11.54 4.20 18.02
C GLU A 317 -11.05 5.66 18.00
N GLU A 318 -9.75 5.89 18.24
CA GLU A 318 -9.20 7.25 18.38
C GLU A 318 -8.59 7.79 17.08
N CYS A 319 -8.90 9.04 16.74
CA CYS A 319 -8.35 9.74 15.58
C CYS A 319 -7.25 10.74 15.98
N GLU A 320 -6.06 10.58 15.40
CA GLU A 320 -4.86 11.40 15.62
C GLU A 320 -4.63 12.40 14.48
N ALA A 321 -5.61 12.56 13.56
CA ALA A 321 -5.51 13.50 12.47
C ALA A 321 -5.27 14.92 12.99
N ASN A 322 -6.09 15.38 13.96
CA ASN A 322 -6.01 16.71 14.57
C ASN A 322 -5.77 17.81 13.52
N PRO A 323 -6.71 17.99 12.57
CA PRO A 323 -6.55 18.95 11.46
C PRO A 323 -6.46 20.39 12.00
N THR A 324 -5.69 21.24 11.32
CA THR A 324 -5.56 22.67 11.69
C THR A 324 -6.63 23.53 11.00
N ASP A 325 -6.69 24.83 11.34
CA ASP A 325 -7.58 25.81 10.71
C ASP A 325 -6.92 26.58 9.55
N LYS A 326 -5.72 26.20 9.12
CA LYS A 326 -5.02 26.87 8.02
C LYS A 326 -5.73 26.64 6.68
N ASP A 327 -5.47 27.52 5.72
CA ASP A 327 -5.88 27.30 4.34
C ASP A 327 -5.11 26.12 3.74
N LYS A 328 -5.80 25.00 3.52
CA LYS A 328 -5.18 23.75 3.06
C LYS A 328 -5.35 23.51 1.57
N ILE A 329 -4.28 23.04 0.92
CA ILE A 329 -4.34 22.53 -0.45
C ILE A 329 -3.92 21.08 -0.48
N MET A 330 -4.81 20.22 -0.98
CA MET A 330 -4.57 18.79 -1.12
C MET A 330 -4.03 18.48 -2.51
N VAL A 331 -2.98 17.65 -2.59
CA VAL A 331 -2.37 17.17 -3.83
C VAL A 331 -2.56 15.65 -3.90
N LEU A 332 -3.24 15.18 -4.94
CA LEU A 332 -3.42 13.74 -5.17
C LEU A 332 -2.29 13.19 -6.03
N GLY A 333 -1.54 12.25 -5.47
CA GLY A 333 -0.50 11.50 -6.15
C GLY A 333 -1.05 10.48 -7.15
N GLY A 334 -0.12 9.73 -7.76
CA GLY A 334 -0.46 8.77 -8.81
C GLY A 334 -0.68 7.33 -8.35
N GLY A 335 -0.32 6.97 -7.12
CA GLY A 335 -0.21 5.56 -6.72
C GLY A 335 1.02 4.86 -7.34
N PRO A 336 1.02 3.52 -7.49
CA PRO A 336 2.21 2.77 -7.92
C PRO A 336 2.65 3.14 -9.34
N ASN A 337 3.95 3.32 -9.56
CA ASN A 337 4.48 3.57 -10.91
C ASN A 337 4.15 2.43 -11.89
N ARG A 338 3.94 2.79 -13.15
CA ARG A 338 3.66 1.87 -14.27
C ARG A 338 4.07 2.51 -15.60
N ILE A 339 4.23 1.73 -16.65
CA ILE A 339 4.67 2.26 -17.96
C ILE A 339 3.69 3.32 -18.46
N GLY A 340 4.18 4.56 -18.66
CA GLY A 340 3.40 5.74 -19.06
C GLY A 340 2.82 6.56 -17.90
N GLN A 341 3.14 6.17 -16.66
CA GLN A 341 2.76 6.83 -15.41
C GLN A 341 3.90 6.64 -14.41
N GLY A 342 5.00 7.34 -14.65
CA GLY A 342 6.23 7.21 -13.87
C GLY A 342 6.47 8.36 -12.90
N ILE A 343 7.75 8.52 -12.56
CA ILE A 343 8.25 9.52 -11.61
C ILE A 343 7.99 10.96 -12.04
N GLU A 344 7.75 11.21 -13.34
CA GLU A 344 7.43 12.53 -13.86
C GLU A 344 6.18 13.14 -13.21
N PHE A 345 5.19 12.32 -12.86
CA PHE A 345 3.97 12.78 -12.18
C PHE A 345 4.22 13.03 -10.69
N ASP A 346 5.07 12.20 -10.07
CA ASP A 346 5.52 12.42 -8.69
C ASP A 346 6.26 13.75 -8.55
N TYR A 347 7.16 14.04 -9.48
CA TYR A 347 7.88 15.31 -9.56
C TYR A 347 6.91 16.51 -9.59
N CYS A 348 5.87 16.47 -10.42
CA CYS A 348 4.85 17.53 -10.44
C CYS A 348 4.13 17.68 -9.09
N CYS A 349 3.77 16.57 -8.43
CA CYS A 349 3.11 16.59 -7.14
C CYS A 349 4.01 17.19 -6.04
N VAL A 350 5.30 16.81 -6.02
CA VAL A 350 6.30 17.37 -5.10
C VAL A 350 6.41 18.88 -5.30
N HIS A 351 6.56 19.34 -6.55
CA HIS A 351 6.68 20.76 -6.84
C HIS A 351 5.43 21.56 -6.44
N ALA A 352 4.23 21.00 -6.60
CA ALA A 352 3.01 21.64 -6.11
C ALA A 352 3.03 21.83 -4.59
N SER A 353 3.40 20.77 -3.85
CA SER A 353 3.49 20.82 -2.39
C SER A 353 4.53 21.83 -1.92
N LEU A 354 5.72 21.82 -2.52
CA LEU A 354 6.78 22.76 -2.14
C LEU A 354 6.40 24.21 -2.42
N ALA A 355 5.88 24.50 -3.62
CA ALA A 355 5.51 25.86 -3.99
C ALA A 355 4.34 26.40 -3.15
N LEU A 356 3.30 25.60 -2.93
CA LEU A 356 2.14 26.03 -2.13
C LEU A 356 2.48 26.19 -0.65
N ARG A 357 3.40 25.38 -0.12
CA ARG A 357 3.91 25.54 1.24
C ARG A 357 4.72 26.83 1.39
N GLU A 358 5.54 27.17 0.39
CA GLU A 358 6.27 28.44 0.33
C GLU A 358 5.31 29.65 0.24
N ASP A 359 4.19 29.50 -0.48
CA ASP A 359 3.11 30.49 -0.56
C ASP A 359 2.24 30.56 0.72
N GLY A 360 2.52 29.74 1.75
CA GLY A 360 1.88 29.80 3.07
C GLY A 360 0.62 28.94 3.23
N TYR A 361 0.30 28.06 2.27
CA TYR A 361 -0.76 27.06 2.44
C TYR A 361 -0.27 25.88 3.27
N GLU A 362 -1.18 25.24 4.01
CA GLU A 362 -0.92 23.92 4.59
C GLU A 362 -1.09 22.85 3.52
N THR A 363 -0.01 22.17 3.16
CA THR A 363 -0.03 21.20 2.05
C THR A 363 -0.32 19.79 2.53
N ILE A 364 -1.26 19.15 1.86
CA ILE A 364 -1.70 17.78 2.18
C ILE A 364 -1.37 16.88 0.99
N MET A 365 -0.46 15.92 1.18
CA MET A 365 -0.16 14.92 0.16
C MET A 365 -0.96 13.64 0.39
N VAL A 366 -1.59 13.12 -0.66
CA VAL A 366 -2.26 11.80 -0.63
C VAL A 366 -1.65 10.90 -1.70
N ASN A 367 -0.85 9.92 -1.29
CA ASN A 367 -0.21 8.97 -2.20
C ASN A 367 0.20 7.69 -1.47
N CYS A 368 0.38 6.59 -2.21
CA CYS A 368 0.72 5.28 -1.65
C CYS A 368 1.92 4.58 -2.32
N ASN A 369 2.73 5.33 -3.08
CA ASN A 369 3.94 4.80 -3.69
C ASN A 369 5.15 4.94 -2.73
N PRO A 370 5.73 3.83 -2.25
CA PRO A 370 6.82 3.88 -1.29
C PRO A 370 8.18 4.31 -1.87
N GLU A 371 8.33 4.31 -3.21
CA GLU A 371 9.59 4.66 -3.88
C GLU A 371 9.74 6.16 -4.14
N THR A 372 8.74 6.97 -3.76
CA THR A 372 8.61 8.37 -4.21
C THR A 372 8.98 9.40 -3.15
N VAL A 373 9.30 10.61 -3.63
CA VAL A 373 9.60 11.77 -2.77
C VAL A 373 8.32 12.41 -2.25
N SER A 374 7.19 12.31 -2.98
CA SER A 374 5.91 12.82 -2.48
C SER A 374 5.48 12.14 -1.17
N THR A 375 5.80 10.86 -0.98
CA THR A 375 5.53 10.13 0.27
C THR A 375 6.65 10.28 1.30
N ASP A 376 7.55 11.25 1.14
CA ASP A 376 8.42 11.72 2.22
C ASP A 376 7.67 12.73 3.09
N TYR A 377 7.74 12.54 4.42
CA TYR A 377 7.04 13.42 5.34
C TYR A 377 7.64 14.84 5.36
N ASP A 378 8.88 15.02 4.88
CA ASP A 378 9.50 16.35 4.74
C ASP A 378 8.88 17.16 3.57
N THR A 379 8.18 16.51 2.63
CA THR A 379 7.69 17.12 1.37
C THR A 379 6.41 17.95 1.54
N SER A 380 5.57 17.60 2.52
CA SER A 380 4.26 18.24 2.76
C SER A 380 4.03 18.43 4.25
N ASP A 381 3.20 19.38 4.64
CA ASP A 381 2.87 19.57 6.07
C ASP A 381 2.14 18.34 6.65
N ARG A 382 1.33 17.67 5.82
CA ARG A 382 0.53 16.51 6.22
C ARG A 382 0.55 15.46 5.12
N LEU A 383 1.00 14.25 5.45
CA LEU A 383 1.07 13.12 4.53
C LEU A 383 0.04 12.06 4.92
N TYR A 384 -0.87 11.75 4.01
CA TYR A 384 -1.76 10.60 4.09
C TYR A 384 -1.26 9.50 3.15
N PHE A 385 -0.69 8.44 3.73
CA PHE A 385 -0.21 7.27 2.98
C PHE A 385 -1.36 6.31 2.71
N GLU A 386 -2.26 6.74 1.83
CA GLU A 386 -3.53 6.11 1.54
C GLU A 386 -3.68 5.74 0.06
N PRO A 387 -4.47 4.70 -0.24
CA PRO A 387 -4.86 4.42 -1.62
C PRO A 387 -5.51 5.66 -2.25
N VAL A 388 -5.14 5.99 -3.48
CA VAL A 388 -5.71 7.15 -4.20
C VAL A 388 -7.03 6.75 -4.85
N THR A 389 -8.04 6.45 -4.04
CA THR A 389 -9.39 6.05 -4.47
C THR A 389 -10.43 7.11 -4.12
N LEU A 390 -11.64 7.01 -4.67
CA LEU A 390 -12.74 7.92 -4.32
C LEU A 390 -13.08 7.83 -2.82
N GLU A 391 -13.21 6.62 -2.29
CA GLU A 391 -13.58 6.36 -0.89
C GLU A 391 -12.56 6.94 0.10
N ASP A 392 -11.28 6.64 -0.14
CA ASP A 392 -10.20 7.03 0.76
C ASP A 392 -9.99 8.56 0.72
N VAL A 393 -10.02 9.17 -0.48
CA VAL A 393 -9.89 10.64 -0.63
C VAL A 393 -11.07 11.37 0.00
N LEU A 394 -12.31 10.91 -0.18
CA LEU A 394 -13.47 11.54 0.46
C LEU A 394 -13.41 11.46 1.98
N SER A 395 -12.86 10.38 2.53
CA SER A 395 -12.66 10.24 3.97
C SER A 395 -11.66 11.26 4.51
N ILE A 396 -10.59 11.56 3.76
CA ILE A 396 -9.61 12.59 4.13
C ILE A 396 -10.26 13.98 4.00
N VAL A 397 -10.97 14.25 2.90
CA VAL A 397 -11.68 15.53 2.69
C VAL A 397 -12.70 15.80 3.79
N ARG A 398 -13.41 14.78 4.31
CA ARG A 398 -14.36 14.92 5.43
C ARG A 398 -13.67 15.50 6.68
N VAL A 399 -12.47 15.01 7.00
CA VAL A 399 -11.72 15.44 8.19
C VAL A 399 -11.00 16.78 7.93
N GLU A 400 -10.37 16.93 6.77
CA GLU A 400 -9.48 18.06 6.50
C GLU A 400 -10.18 19.31 5.98
N LYS A 401 -11.29 19.13 5.26
CA LYS A 401 -12.06 20.21 4.60
C LYS A 401 -11.15 21.18 3.83
N PRO A 402 -10.34 20.69 2.88
CA PRO A 402 -9.35 21.52 2.19
C PRO A 402 -10.02 22.65 1.40
N LYS A 403 -9.32 23.78 1.26
CA LYS A 403 -9.74 24.90 0.41
C LYS A 403 -9.71 24.53 -1.07
N GLY A 404 -8.79 23.66 -1.47
CA GLY A 404 -8.66 23.18 -2.83
C GLY A 404 -8.00 21.82 -2.95
N VAL A 405 -8.34 21.07 -3.99
CA VAL A 405 -7.77 19.77 -4.33
C VAL A 405 -7.22 19.78 -5.76
N ILE A 406 -5.94 19.44 -5.91
CA ILE A 406 -5.24 19.30 -7.18
C ILE A 406 -5.32 17.83 -7.62
N VAL A 407 -5.90 17.61 -8.80
CA VAL A 407 -6.14 16.28 -9.40
C VAL A 407 -5.40 16.09 -10.73
N GLN A 408 -4.71 17.11 -11.22
CA GLN A 408 -4.13 17.16 -12.56
C GLN A 408 -2.68 16.63 -12.60
N TYR A 409 -2.00 16.55 -11.46
CA TYR A 409 -0.56 16.31 -11.40
C TYR A 409 -0.17 14.85 -11.19
N GLY A 410 -0.99 14.06 -10.49
CA GLY A 410 -0.72 12.63 -10.25
C GLY A 410 -1.01 11.70 -11.44
N GLY A 411 -1.19 12.25 -12.65
CA GLY A 411 -1.49 11.47 -13.84
C GLY A 411 -2.92 10.90 -13.87
N GLN A 412 -3.11 9.75 -14.53
CA GLN A 412 -4.43 9.20 -14.85
C GLN A 412 -5.26 8.80 -13.62
N THR A 413 -4.63 8.41 -12.52
CA THR A 413 -5.30 7.97 -11.30
C THR A 413 -6.22 9.06 -10.74
N PRO A 414 -5.72 10.23 -10.30
CA PRO A 414 -6.59 11.30 -9.81
C PRO A 414 -7.45 11.94 -10.92
N LEU A 415 -6.97 11.98 -12.17
CA LEU A 415 -7.76 12.46 -13.31
C LEU A 415 -9.06 11.67 -13.53
N LYS A 416 -9.07 10.36 -13.26
CA LYS A 416 -10.27 9.52 -13.36
C LYS A 416 -11.26 9.80 -12.22
N LEU A 417 -10.77 10.18 -11.04
CA LEU A 417 -11.60 10.47 -9.86
C LEU A 417 -12.27 11.85 -9.93
N ALA A 418 -11.69 12.79 -10.68
CA ALA A 418 -12.06 14.20 -10.61
C ALA A 418 -13.57 14.47 -10.73
N ARG A 419 -14.29 13.83 -11.68
CA ARG A 419 -15.75 14.03 -11.80
C ARG A 419 -16.53 13.52 -10.59
N ALA A 420 -16.14 12.36 -10.05
CA ALA A 420 -16.80 11.77 -8.90
C ALA A 420 -16.51 12.56 -7.62
N LEU A 421 -15.31 13.12 -7.50
CA LEU A 421 -14.93 14.03 -6.41
C LEU A 421 -15.74 15.34 -6.48
N GLU A 422 -15.82 15.99 -7.64
CA GLU A 422 -16.62 17.22 -7.82
C GLU A 422 -18.10 16.98 -7.51
N ALA A 423 -18.67 15.87 -8.02
CA ALA A 423 -20.06 15.49 -7.75
C ALA A 423 -20.32 15.20 -6.26
N ALA A 424 -19.29 14.84 -5.50
CA ALA A 424 -19.34 14.65 -4.06
C ALA A 424 -19.03 15.94 -3.26
N GLY A 425 -18.88 17.08 -3.93
CA GLY A 425 -18.66 18.38 -3.29
C GLY A 425 -17.20 18.72 -2.98
N VAL A 426 -16.23 17.98 -3.52
CA VAL A 426 -14.81 18.27 -3.32
C VAL A 426 -14.39 19.52 -4.11
N PRO A 427 -13.71 20.50 -3.49
CA PRO A 427 -13.33 21.75 -4.16
C PRO A 427 -12.12 21.54 -5.07
N ILE A 428 -12.36 21.09 -6.31
CA ILE A 428 -11.29 20.91 -7.29
C ILE A 428 -10.83 22.28 -7.81
N ILE A 429 -9.52 22.54 -7.73
CA ILE A 429 -8.90 23.77 -8.22
C ILE A 429 -8.09 23.54 -9.50
N GLY A 430 -7.78 24.61 -10.23
CA GLY A 430 -7.06 24.55 -11.51
C GLY A 430 -7.99 24.40 -12.72
N THR A 431 -7.55 23.66 -13.74
CA THR A 431 -8.32 23.50 -15.00
C THR A 431 -9.68 22.85 -14.74
N SER A 432 -10.76 23.51 -15.17
CA SER A 432 -12.12 23.00 -14.99
C SER A 432 -12.36 21.66 -15.71
N LEU A 433 -13.20 20.81 -15.12
CA LEU A 433 -13.51 19.46 -15.62
C LEU A 433 -14.15 19.45 -17.01
N MET A 434 -14.90 20.50 -17.38
CA MET A 434 -15.38 20.69 -18.74
C MET A 434 -14.23 20.72 -19.75
N ARG A 435 -13.14 21.44 -19.46
CA ARG A 435 -11.98 21.53 -20.37
C ARG A 435 -11.16 20.23 -20.42
N LEU A 436 -11.03 19.53 -19.30
CA LEU A 436 -10.38 18.20 -19.25
C LEU A 436 -11.12 17.15 -20.09
N THR A 437 -12.45 17.23 -20.14
CA THR A 437 -13.28 16.34 -20.96
C THR A 437 -13.12 16.61 -22.45
N VAL A 438 -13.12 17.89 -22.85
CA VAL A 438 -13.01 18.29 -24.27
C VAL A 438 -11.71 17.81 -24.90
N GLN A 439 -10.58 17.82 -24.18
CA GLN A 439 -9.31 17.32 -24.73
C GLN A 439 -9.30 15.80 -25.01
N LYS A 440 -9.94 14.97 -24.18
CA LYS A 440 -10.07 13.53 -24.46
C LYS A 440 -10.89 13.27 -25.73
N THR A 441 -11.96 14.03 -25.96
CA THR A 441 -12.78 13.91 -27.17
C THR A 441 -12.04 14.41 -28.42
N VAL A 442 -11.28 15.50 -28.32
CA VAL A 442 -10.50 16.04 -29.45
C VAL A 442 -9.35 15.11 -29.86
N SER A 443 -8.66 14.47 -28.90
CA SER A 443 -7.62 13.47 -29.16
C SER A 443 -8.15 12.25 -29.93
N VAL A 444 -9.37 11.79 -29.65
CA VAL A 444 -9.99 10.65 -30.35
C VAL A 444 -10.47 11.07 -31.76
N SER A 445 -10.92 12.31 -31.93
CA SER A 445 -11.35 12.82 -33.23
C SER A 445 -10.19 13.11 -34.21
N ARG A 446 -8.99 13.42 -33.72
CA ARG A 446 -7.80 13.67 -34.58
C ARG A 446 -7.09 12.40 -35.04
N LEU A 447 -7.37 11.24 -34.45
CA LEU A 447 -6.82 9.94 -34.88
C LEU A 447 -7.68 9.21 -35.94
N ARG A 448 -8.80 9.79 -36.38
CA ARG A 448 -9.68 9.22 -37.44
C ARG A 448 -9.62 9.97 -38.78
N LEU A 449 -8.66 10.87 -38.97
CA LEU A 449 -8.46 11.62 -40.22
C LEU A 449 -6.99 11.54 -40.67
N SER A 450 -6.48 10.32 -40.85
CA SER A 450 -5.27 10.04 -41.63
C SER A 450 -5.00 8.52 -41.68
N VAL A 451 -5.87 7.78 -42.38
CA VAL A 451 -5.55 6.57 -43.17
C VAL A 451 -6.54 6.51 -44.33
#